data_AF-A0A4V3ETI8-F1
#
_entry.id   AF-A0A4V3ETI8-F1
#
_cell.length_a   1.000
_cell.length_b   1.000
_cell.length_c   1.000
_cell.angle_alpha   90.00
_cell.angle_beta   90.00
_cell.angle_gamma   90.00
#
_symmetry.space_group_name_H-M   'P 1'
#
loop_
_entity.id
_entity.type
_entity.pdbx_description
1 polymer ?
#
loop_
_entity_poly.entity_id
_entity_poly.type
_entity_poly.pdbx_seq_one_letter_code
_entity_poly.pdbx_strand_id
1 'polypeptide(L)'
;MIKKYIRLFKRFIVISFNQVYVFRFEFAMLLVHLLFNFSFIFIFWYTLLSIIPIFNGWQFSELALYTSIIFLGEGLGGIFFGFRDLPSKIIEGQLDKYLCRPINTLIAVLFEQVSIIYFLEQIIMSILLIILILLKYKISVSFLSILISLTVLVIGVLITNFIYGILTFLCFWVGRLEVVRELIMQLTGFKQYPLTIFPQKIQLLLTYVIPVAFVSYYPTVFLLEKQEMTLVFVFKLLIYLVIVFSVFVSVWRYGIKRYESNGG
;
A
#
# COMPACT_ATOMS: atom_id res chain seq x y z
N MET A 1 22.44 13.79 10.25
CA MET A 1 21.14 13.90 9.54
C MET A 1 20.09 12.87 9.98
N ILE A 2 20.36 11.56 9.98
CA ILE A 2 19.39 10.49 10.32
C ILE A 2 18.72 10.68 11.70
N LYS A 3 19.49 11.04 12.74
CA LYS A 3 18.95 11.30 14.10
C LYS A 3 17.87 12.41 14.14
N LYS A 4 17.94 13.41 13.23
CA LYS A 4 16.94 14.49 13.13
C LYS A 4 15.63 13.96 12.55
N TYR A 5 15.68 13.15 11.50
CA TYR A 5 14.52 12.51 10.89
C TYR A 5 13.82 11.55 11.85
N ILE A 6 14.58 10.74 12.60
CA ILE A 6 14.01 9.84 13.63
C ILE A 6 13.30 10.65 14.72
N ARG A 7 13.90 11.75 15.19
CA ARG A 7 13.28 12.61 16.20
C ARG A 7 11.99 13.27 15.70
N LEU A 8 11.97 13.71 14.44
CA LEU A 8 10.76 14.26 13.81
C LEU A 8 9.67 13.21 13.69
N PHE A 9 10.01 12.01 13.19
CA PHE A 9 9.07 10.89 13.07
C PHE A 9 8.45 10.53 14.43
N LYS A 10 9.26 10.44 15.49
CA LYS A 10 8.76 10.23 16.86
C LYS A 10 7.78 11.31 17.32
N ARG A 11 7.99 12.58 16.96
CA ARG A 11 7.07 13.66 17.32
C ARG A 11 5.75 13.55 16.56
N PHE A 12 5.78 13.22 15.27
CA PHE A 12 4.55 12.94 14.51
C PHE A 12 3.77 11.76 15.08
N ILE A 13 4.46 10.73 15.60
CA ILE A 13 3.82 9.64 16.34
C ILE A 13 3.05 10.16 17.56
N VAL A 14 3.69 10.94 18.42
CA VAL A 14 3.02 11.50 19.61
C VAL A 14 1.83 12.37 19.23
N ILE A 15 1.96 13.21 18.18
CA ILE A 15 0.86 14.05 17.69
C ILE A 15 -0.31 13.19 17.21
N SER A 16 -0.03 12.14 16.43
CA SER A 16 -1.06 11.22 15.93
C SER A 16 -1.82 10.58 17.08
N PHE A 17 -1.11 10.06 18.10
CA PHE A 17 -1.77 9.48 19.28
C PHE A 17 -2.61 10.51 20.05
N ASN A 18 -2.15 11.75 20.17
CA ASN A 18 -2.93 12.81 20.82
C ASN A 18 -4.22 13.14 20.06
N GLN A 19 -4.25 13.02 18.73
CA GLN A 19 -5.46 13.21 17.93
C GLN A 19 -6.56 12.19 18.29
N VAL A 20 -6.21 10.95 18.64
CA VAL A 20 -7.18 9.93 19.10
C VAL A 20 -7.95 10.39 20.33
N TYR A 21 -7.24 10.99 21.29
CA TYR A 21 -7.84 11.43 22.55
C TYR A 21 -8.80 12.60 22.37
N VAL A 22 -8.47 13.49 21.42
CA VAL A 22 -9.27 14.68 21.09
C VAL A 22 -10.48 14.29 20.22
N PHE A 23 -10.29 13.44 19.22
CA PHE A 23 -11.30 13.07 18.22
C PHE A 23 -11.77 11.61 18.39
N ARG A 24 -12.29 11.29 19.57
CA ARG A 24 -12.71 9.92 19.94
C ARG A 24 -13.76 9.33 19.00
N PHE A 25 -14.66 10.16 18.48
CA PHE A 25 -15.68 9.73 17.52
C PHE A 25 -15.07 9.35 16.17
N GLU A 26 -14.11 10.13 15.67
CA GLU A 26 -13.39 9.80 14.43
C GLU A 26 -12.65 8.47 14.55
N PHE A 27 -12.00 8.25 15.71
CA PHE A 27 -11.36 6.96 15.99
C PHE A 27 -12.35 5.79 16.02
N ALA A 28 -13.51 5.94 16.66
CA ALA A 28 -14.54 4.91 16.67
C ALA A 28 -15.06 4.62 15.24
N MET A 29 -15.24 5.65 14.43
CA MET A 29 -15.65 5.52 13.03
C MET A 29 -14.58 4.82 12.17
N LEU A 30 -13.29 5.06 12.41
CA LEU A 30 -12.20 4.34 11.76
C LEU A 30 -12.23 2.85 12.09
N LEU A 31 -12.42 2.49 13.35
CA LEU A 31 -12.58 1.08 13.77
C LEU A 31 -13.80 0.41 13.13
N VAL A 32 -14.94 1.12 13.08
CA VAL A 32 -16.13 0.62 12.40
C VAL A 32 -15.87 0.42 10.91
N HIS A 33 -15.26 1.40 10.24
CA HIS A 33 -14.88 1.31 8.83
C HIS A 33 -13.96 0.11 8.56
N LEU A 34 -12.96 -0.10 9.41
CA LEU A 34 -12.05 -1.24 9.37
C LEU A 34 -12.85 -2.54 9.42
N LEU A 35 -13.69 -2.73 10.44
CA LEU A 35 -14.50 -3.94 10.59
C LEU A 35 -15.42 -4.19 9.40
N PHE A 36 -16.06 -3.15 8.85
CA PHE A 36 -16.90 -3.27 7.66
C PHE A 36 -16.09 -3.70 6.44
N ASN A 37 -14.92 -3.09 6.19
CA ASN A 37 -14.09 -3.40 5.03
C ASN A 37 -13.63 -4.87 5.05
N PHE A 38 -13.13 -5.33 6.20
CA PHE A 38 -12.78 -6.75 6.38
C PHE A 38 -14.02 -7.66 6.26
N SER A 39 -15.13 -7.32 6.90
CA SER A 39 -16.33 -8.19 6.86
C SER A 39 -16.89 -8.33 5.45
N PHE A 40 -16.96 -7.23 4.70
CA PHE A 40 -17.52 -7.21 3.35
C PHE A 40 -16.76 -8.16 2.39
N ILE A 41 -15.43 -8.08 2.38
CA ILE A 41 -14.63 -8.92 1.47
C ILE A 41 -14.69 -10.41 1.85
N PHE A 42 -14.75 -10.72 3.15
CA PHE A 42 -14.89 -12.09 3.62
C PHE A 42 -16.28 -12.67 3.32
N ILE A 43 -17.35 -11.88 3.50
CA ILE A 43 -18.71 -12.26 3.14
C ILE A 43 -18.80 -12.49 1.63
N PHE A 44 -18.19 -11.63 0.81
CA PHE A 44 -18.12 -11.82 -0.63
C PHE A 44 -17.51 -13.19 -1.00
N TRP A 45 -16.32 -13.52 -0.48
CA TRP A 45 -15.69 -14.80 -0.78
C TRP A 45 -16.46 -15.99 -0.22
N TYR A 46 -17.05 -15.86 0.97
CA TYR A 46 -17.86 -16.92 1.58
C TYR A 46 -19.10 -17.24 0.75
N THR A 47 -19.82 -16.20 0.31
CA THR A 47 -21.04 -16.35 -0.50
C THR A 47 -20.75 -16.83 -1.91
N LEU A 48 -19.62 -16.43 -2.51
CA LEU A 48 -19.22 -16.93 -3.82
C LEU A 48 -18.80 -18.41 -3.76
N LEU A 49 -18.02 -18.80 -2.74
CA LEU A 49 -17.52 -20.17 -2.60
C LEU A 49 -18.55 -21.15 -2.02
N SER A 50 -19.66 -20.67 -1.45
CA SER A 50 -20.79 -21.55 -1.12
C SER A 50 -21.50 -22.07 -2.38
N ILE A 51 -21.37 -21.36 -3.51
CA ILE A 51 -21.89 -21.77 -4.83
C ILE A 51 -20.82 -22.53 -5.62
N ILE A 52 -19.57 -22.03 -5.61
CA ILE A 52 -18.44 -22.60 -6.36
C ILE A 52 -17.33 -23.00 -5.37
N PRO A 53 -17.28 -24.25 -4.89
CA PRO A 53 -16.38 -24.64 -3.79
C PRO A 53 -14.89 -24.40 -4.04
N ILE A 54 -14.46 -24.47 -5.30
CA ILE A 54 -13.08 -24.19 -5.72
C ILE A 54 -13.14 -23.17 -6.85
N PHE A 55 -12.63 -21.96 -6.58
CA PHE A 55 -12.60 -20.90 -7.57
C PHE A 55 -11.22 -20.79 -8.21
N ASN A 56 -11.08 -21.34 -9.42
CA ASN A 56 -9.83 -21.32 -10.19
C ASN A 56 -8.60 -21.82 -9.40
N GLY A 57 -8.77 -22.93 -8.66
CA GLY A 57 -7.72 -23.53 -7.83
C GLY A 57 -7.53 -22.88 -6.44
N TRP A 58 -8.40 -21.96 -6.05
CA TRP A 58 -8.41 -21.32 -4.74
C TRP A 58 -9.56 -21.80 -3.86
N GLN A 59 -9.23 -22.18 -2.63
CA GLN A 59 -10.21 -22.48 -1.57
C GLN A 59 -10.49 -21.25 -0.69
N PHE A 60 -11.56 -21.30 0.11
CA PHE A 60 -11.95 -20.18 0.98
C PHE A 60 -10.85 -19.79 1.97
N SER A 61 -10.18 -20.77 2.57
CA SER A 61 -9.09 -20.54 3.51
C SER A 61 -7.93 -19.76 2.88
N GLU A 62 -7.61 -20.06 1.62
CA GLU A 62 -6.54 -19.44 0.87
C GLU A 62 -6.92 -18.03 0.40
N LEU A 63 -8.17 -17.80 -0.01
CA LEU A 63 -8.68 -16.47 -0.34
C LEU A 63 -8.82 -15.59 0.90
N ALA A 64 -9.18 -16.16 2.04
CA ALA A 64 -9.19 -15.46 3.32
C ALA A 64 -7.78 -15.01 3.74
N LEU A 65 -6.76 -15.85 3.53
CA LEU A 65 -5.36 -15.45 3.71
C LEU A 65 -4.94 -14.38 2.71
N TYR A 66 -5.31 -14.55 1.44
CA TYR A 66 -5.06 -13.58 0.37
C TYR A 66 -5.60 -12.19 0.75
N THR A 67 -6.86 -12.10 1.18
CA THR A 67 -7.45 -10.84 1.61
C THR A 67 -6.76 -10.25 2.83
N SER A 68 -6.34 -11.08 3.78
CA SER A 68 -5.62 -10.61 4.97
C SER A 68 -4.24 -10.05 4.62
N ILE A 69 -3.55 -10.64 3.63
CA ILE A 69 -2.27 -10.14 3.11
C ILE A 69 -2.44 -8.81 2.38
N ILE A 70 -3.52 -8.62 1.60
CA ILE A 70 -3.84 -7.32 0.99
C ILE A 70 -3.95 -6.26 2.07
N PHE A 71 -4.73 -6.52 3.12
CA PHE A 71 -4.90 -5.55 4.21
C PHE A 71 -3.60 -5.28 4.96
N LEU A 72 -2.74 -6.30 5.15
CA LEU A 72 -1.40 -6.10 5.70
C LEU A 72 -0.57 -5.17 4.81
N GLY A 73 -0.62 -5.36 3.49
CA GLY A 73 0.03 -4.51 2.51
C GLY A 73 -0.50 -3.07 2.50
N GLU A 74 -1.81 -2.88 2.63
CA GLU A 74 -2.43 -1.55 2.78
C GLU A 74 -1.97 -0.85 4.05
N GLY A 75 -1.95 -1.57 5.18
CA GLY A 75 -1.45 -1.06 6.45
C GLY A 75 -0.01 -0.58 6.31
N LEU A 76 0.87 -1.40 5.74
CA LEU A 76 2.27 -1.02 5.45
C LEU A 76 2.37 0.21 4.51
N GLY A 77 1.48 0.30 3.53
CA GLY A 77 1.39 1.41 2.59
C GLY A 77 0.89 2.72 3.22
N GLY A 78 0.23 2.68 4.39
CA GLY A 78 -0.32 3.84 5.08
C GLY A 78 0.71 4.93 5.41
N ILE A 79 2.01 4.60 5.48
CA ILE A 79 3.10 5.58 5.66
C ILE A 79 3.19 6.56 4.47
N PHE A 80 2.73 6.16 3.29
CA PHE A 80 2.79 6.95 2.07
C PHE A 80 1.50 7.74 1.79
N PHE A 81 0.57 7.78 2.75
CA PHE A 81 -0.73 8.44 2.57
C PHE A 81 -0.62 9.91 2.15
N GLY A 82 0.45 10.61 2.56
CA GLY A 82 0.70 12.00 2.18
C GLY A 82 0.82 12.26 0.68
N PHE A 83 1.04 11.25 -0.17
CA PHE A 83 0.93 11.42 -1.63
C PHE A 83 -0.48 11.82 -2.06
N ARG A 84 -1.52 11.41 -1.31
CA ARG A 84 -2.91 11.71 -1.64
C ARG A 84 -3.22 13.21 -1.67
N ASP A 85 -2.62 13.96 -0.75
CA ASP A 85 -2.92 15.39 -0.56
C ASP A 85 -1.85 16.29 -1.17
N LEU A 86 -0.77 15.71 -1.68
CA LEU A 86 0.30 16.46 -2.31
C LEU A 86 -0.18 17.28 -3.52
N PRO A 87 -1.08 16.79 -4.42
CA PRO A 87 -1.55 17.58 -5.54
C PRO A 87 -2.28 18.86 -5.12
N SER A 88 -3.15 18.80 -4.10
CA SER A 88 -3.83 20.00 -3.60
C SER A 88 -2.83 20.97 -2.98
N LYS A 89 -1.87 20.48 -2.19
CA LYS A 89 -0.79 21.31 -1.64
C LYS A 89 0.07 22.00 -2.70
N ILE A 90 0.29 21.35 -3.85
CA ILE A 90 1.02 21.93 -4.98
C ILE A 90 0.18 23.02 -5.66
N ILE A 91 -1.07 22.71 -5.99
CA ILE A 91 -1.95 23.60 -6.76
C ILE A 91 -2.32 24.85 -5.95
N GLU A 92 -2.53 24.70 -4.64
CA GLU A 92 -2.91 25.77 -3.71
C GLU A 92 -1.71 26.57 -3.16
N GLY A 93 -0.48 26.31 -3.62
CA GLY A 93 0.71 27.03 -3.15
C GLY A 93 1.18 26.67 -1.72
N GLN A 94 0.54 25.70 -1.07
CA GLN A 94 0.89 25.30 0.30
C GLN A 94 2.25 24.60 0.40
N LEU A 95 2.86 24.21 -0.73
CA LEU A 95 4.18 23.59 -0.77
C LEU A 95 5.29 24.55 -0.27
N ASP A 96 5.08 25.86 -0.37
CA ASP A 96 6.03 26.91 0.05
C ASP A 96 6.46 26.75 1.51
N LYS A 97 5.49 26.46 2.39
CA LYS A 97 5.71 26.18 3.82
C LYS A 97 6.73 25.07 4.06
N TYR A 98 6.80 24.10 3.16
CA TYR A 98 7.71 22.96 3.27
C TYR A 98 9.08 23.26 2.67
N LEU A 99 9.13 24.06 1.60
CA LEU A 99 10.38 24.49 0.95
C LEU A 99 11.24 25.37 1.87
N CYS A 100 10.62 26.17 2.74
CA CYS A 100 11.35 26.98 3.72
C CYS A 100 11.95 26.17 4.89
N ARG A 101 11.61 24.89 5.05
CA ARG A 101 12.08 24.07 6.17
C ARG A 101 13.42 23.39 5.83
N PRO A 102 14.37 23.28 6.78
CA PRO A 102 15.67 22.63 6.56
C PRO A 102 15.56 21.10 6.66
N ILE A 103 14.62 20.52 5.92
CA ILE A 103 14.35 19.09 5.77
C ILE A 103 13.92 18.80 4.33
N ASN A 104 14.11 17.58 3.85
CA ASN A 104 13.62 17.20 2.53
C ASN A 104 12.10 17.40 2.46
N THR A 105 11.64 18.22 1.50
CA THR A 105 10.24 18.61 1.31
C THR A 105 9.32 17.40 1.17
N LEU A 106 9.75 16.37 0.43
CA LEU A 106 8.94 15.17 0.22
C LEU A 106 8.72 14.40 1.51
N ILE A 107 9.80 14.21 2.28
CA ILE A 107 9.74 13.52 3.58
C ILE A 107 8.86 14.32 4.54
N ALA A 108 8.93 15.65 4.50
CA ALA A 108 8.12 16.51 5.34
C ALA A 108 6.62 16.38 5.03
N VAL A 109 6.23 16.38 3.75
CA VAL A 109 4.83 16.21 3.34
C VAL A 109 4.34 14.80 3.69
N LEU A 110 5.13 13.78 3.41
CA LEU A 110 4.77 12.41 3.73
C LEU A 110 4.56 12.22 5.24
N PHE A 111 5.47 12.71 6.08
CA PHE A 111 5.42 12.53 7.53
C PHE A 111 4.33 13.33 8.22
N GLU A 112 3.91 14.48 7.68
CA GLU A 112 2.83 15.27 8.26
C GLU A 112 1.47 14.58 8.19
N GLN A 113 1.25 13.77 7.16
CA GLN A 113 -0.03 13.10 6.88
C GLN A 113 -0.06 11.63 7.31
N VAL A 114 0.99 11.11 7.99
CA VAL A 114 0.98 9.70 8.40
C VAL A 114 -0.01 9.52 9.54
N SER A 115 -1.14 8.88 9.26
CA SER A 115 -2.01 8.34 10.31
C SER A 115 -1.42 7.06 10.86
N ILE A 116 -0.66 7.19 11.95
CA ILE A 116 0.00 6.05 12.59
C ILE A 116 -1.01 5.09 13.21
N ILE A 117 -2.18 5.60 13.62
CA ILE A 117 -3.26 4.76 14.12
C ILE A 117 -3.81 3.89 13.01
N TYR A 118 -4.10 4.46 11.83
CA TYR A 118 -4.55 3.70 10.67
C TYR A 118 -3.55 2.61 10.27
N PHE A 119 -2.25 2.95 10.27
CA PHE A 119 -1.17 1.99 10.05
C PHE A 119 -1.20 0.83 11.07
N LEU A 120 -1.28 1.16 12.37
CA LEU A 120 -1.22 0.15 13.43
C LEU A 120 -2.48 -0.72 13.49
N GLU A 121 -3.68 -0.14 13.40
CA GLU A 121 -4.93 -0.88 13.46
C GLU A 121 -5.03 -1.89 12.31
N GLN A 122 -4.63 -1.50 11.10
CA GLN A 122 -4.72 -2.36 9.93
C GLN A 122 -3.68 -3.50 9.98
N ILE A 123 -2.46 -3.22 10.44
CA ILE A 123 -1.42 -4.25 10.63
C ILE A 123 -1.81 -5.23 11.73
N ILE A 124 -2.28 -4.74 12.88
CA ILE A 124 -2.64 -5.61 14.01
C ILE A 124 -3.81 -6.53 13.60
N MET A 125 -4.86 -5.97 12.98
CA MET A 125 -6.02 -6.76 12.57
C MET A 125 -5.69 -7.76 11.45
N SER A 126 -4.88 -7.38 10.47
CA SER A 126 -4.46 -8.30 9.40
C SER A 126 -3.59 -9.44 9.92
N ILE A 127 -2.62 -9.17 10.81
CA ILE A 127 -1.80 -10.21 11.46
C ILE A 127 -2.68 -11.16 12.28
N LEU A 128 -3.59 -10.61 13.09
CA LEU A 128 -4.51 -11.41 13.90
C LEU A 128 -5.35 -12.34 13.02
N LEU A 129 -5.88 -11.84 11.91
CA LEU A 129 -6.66 -12.65 10.97
C LEU A 129 -5.81 -13.73 10.29
N ILE A 130 -4.59 -13.40 9.84
CA ILE A 130 -3.66 -14.40 9.28
C ILE A 130 -3.45 -15.53 10.27
N ILE A 131 -3.14 -15.21 11.54
CA ILE A 131 -2.91 -16.23 12.59
C ILE A 131 -4.18 -17.07 12.81
N LEU A 132 -5.35 -16.43 12.94
CA LEU A 132 -6.62 -17.14 13.14
C LEU A 132 -6.95 -18.09 11.98
N ILE A 133 -6.69 -17.68 10.74
CA ILE A 133 -6.97 -18.49 9.54
C ILE A 133 -5.99 -19.67 9.47
N LEU A 134 -4.69 -19.43 9.71
CA LEU A 134 -3.68 -20.50 9.76
C LEU A 134 -4.05 -21.57 10.79
N LEU A 135 -4.46 -21.16 12.00
CA LEU A 135 -4.87 -22.08 13.08
C LEU A 135 -6.18 -22.80 12.76
N LYS A 136 -7.21 -22.07 12.29
CA LYS A 136 -8.54 -22.63 12.01
C LYS A 136 -8.52 -23.68 10.91
N TYR A 137 -7.77 -23.43 9.85
CA TYR A 137 -7.69 -24.33 8.69
C TYR A 137 -6.47 -25.26 8.72
N LYS A 138 -5.69 -25.24 9.82
CA LYS A 138 -4.49 -26.07 10.01
C LYS A 138 -3.51 -25.98 8.83
N ILE A 139 -3.33 -24.77 8.30
CA ILE A 139 -2.41 -24.52 7.19
C ILE A 139 -0.99 -24.48 7.78
N SER A 140 -0.17 -25.46 7.40
CA SER A 140 1.25 -25.46 7.75
C SER A 140 2.00 -24.47 6.88
N VAL A 141 2.70 -23.53 7.51
CA VAL A 141 3.61 -22.60 6.83
C VAL A 141 5.00 -22.73 7.43
N SER A 142 6.02 -22.85 6.60
CA SER A 142 7.40 -22.82 7.06
C SER A 142 7.83 -21.41 7.51
N PHE A 143 8.81 -21.33 8.40
CA PHE A 143 9.40 -20.03 8.78
C PHE A 143 10.00 -19.30 7.55
N LEU A 144 10.53 -20.07 6.59
CA LEU A 144 11.09 -19.54 5.36
C LEU A 144 10.00 -18.91 4.47
N SER A 145 8.84 -19.55 4.31
CA SER A 145 7.75 -19.02 3.49
C SER A 145 7.16 -17.72 4.07
N ILE A 146 7.11 -17.60 5.41
CA ILE A 146 6.76 -16.35 6.10
C ILE A 146 7.75 -15.23 5.76
N LEU A 147 9.06 -15.49 5.88
CA LEU A 147 10.09 -14.49 5.58
C LEU A 147 10.06 -14.05 4.11
N ILE A 148 9.90 -15.00 3.18
CA ILE A 148 9.79 -14.71 1.75
C ILE A 148 8.53 -13.86 1.48
N SER A 149 7.39 -14.28 2.01
CA SER A 149 6.11 -13.58 1.85
C SER A 149 6.20 -12.13 2.33
N LEU A 150 6.73 -11.92 3.55
CA LEU A 150 6.92 -10.59 4.12
C LEU A 150 7.90 -9.74 3.29
N THR A 151 9.00 -10.33 2.82
CA THR A 151 10.00 -9.61 2.00
C THR A 151 9.38 -9.15 0.68
N VAL A 152 8.67 -10.04 -0.01
CA VAL A 152 7.99 -9.72 -1.27
C VAL A 152 6.89 -8.68 -1.05
N LEU A 153 6.12 -8.80 0.04
CA LEU A 153 5.07 -7.85 0.38
C LEU A 153 5.65 -6.45 0.61
N VAL A 154 6.71 -6.32 1.41
CA VAL A 154 7.34 -5.02 1.69
C VAL A 154 7.87 -4.39 0.41
N ILE A 155 8.57 -5.15 -0.44
CA ILE A 155 9.07 -4.63 -1.72
C ILE A 155 7.90 -4.24 -2.65
N GLY A 156 6.84 -5.06 -2.71
CA GLY A 156 5.64 -4.78 -3.48
C GLY A 156 4.93 -3.50 -3.04
N VAL A 157 4.83 -3.28 -1.74
CA VAL A 157 4.25 -2.06 -1.15
C VAL A 157 5.09 -0.84 -1.55
N LEU A 158 6.42 -0.92 -1.48
CA LEU A 158 7.30 0.18 -1.89
C LEU A 158 7.13 0.52 -3.37
N ILE A 159 7.16 -0.48 -4.24
CA ILE A 159 6.98 -0.31 -5.69
C ILE A 159 5.63 0.36 -5.97
N THR A 160 4.55 -0.18 -5.42
CA THR A 160 3.19 0.32 -5.67
C THR A 160 3.04 1.77 -5.22
N ASN A 161 3.59 2.12 -4.05
CA ASN A 161 3.54 3.49 -3.53
C ASN A 161 4.45 4.46 -4.31
N PHE A 162 5.61 4.02 -4.80
CA PHE A 162 6.45 4.87 -5.65
C PHE A 162 5.79 5.12 -7.02
N ILE A 163 5.12 4.14 -7.62
CA ILE A 163 4.33 4.38 -8.84
C ILE A 163 3.19 5.34 -8.58
N TYR A 164 2.45 5.15 -7.50
CA TYR A 164 1.40 6.08 -7.10
C TYR A 164 1.94 7.50 -6.88
N GLY A 165 3.11 7.62 -6.26
CA GLY A 165 3.81 8.90 -6.07
C GLY A 165 4.28 9.53 -7.39
N ILE A 166 4.81 8.75 -8.35
CA ILE A 166 5.15 9.25 -9.70
C ILE A 166 3.92 9.86 -10.36
N LEU A 167 2.78 9.16 -10.32
CA LEU A 167 1.52 9.62 -10.91
C LEU A 167 1.02 10.88 -10.22
N THR A 168 1.17 10.95 -8.89
CA THR A 168 0.88 12.13 -8.09
C THR A 168 1.73 13.32 -8.54
N PHE A 169 3.03 13.14 -8.77
CA PHE A 169 3.94 14.23 -9.17
C PHE A 169 3.65 14.79 -10.56
N LEU A 170 2.92 14.09 -11.43
CA LEU A 170 2.53 14.63 -12.74
C LEU A 170 1.69 15.91 -12.62
N CYS A 171 1.11 16.20 -11.45
CA CYS A 171 0.40 17.45 -11.20
C CYS A 171 1.29 18.71 -11.37
N PHE A 172 2.62 18.60 -11.23
CA PHE A 172 3.54 19.70 -11.51
C PHE A 172 3.51 20.17 -12.97
N TRP A 173 3.04 19.33 -13.90
CA TRP A 173 2.94 19.67 -15.33
C TRP A 173 1.50 19.82 -15.82
N VAL A 174 0.61 18.97 -15.33
CA VAL A 174 -0.77 18.87 -15.84
C VAL A 174 -1.78 19.59 -14.94
N GLY A 175 -1.41 19.93 -13.71
CA GLY A 175 -2.33 20.51 -12.72
C GLY A 175 -3.24 19.45 -12.09
N ARG A 176 -4.57 19.65 -12.11
CA ARG A 176 -5.53 18.73 -11.47
C ARG A 176 -5.61 17.41 -12.23
N LEU A 177 -5.33 16.31 -11.52
CA LEU A 177 -5.30 14.94 -12.06
C LEU A 177 -6.33 14.01 -11.39
N GLU A 178 -7.47 14.56 -10.97
CA GLU A 178 -8.49 13.81 -10.22
C GLU A 178 -8.98 12.57 -10.99
N VAL A 179 -9.34 12.72 -12.27
CA VAL A 179 -9.80 11.62 -13.13
C VAL A 179 -8.74 10.52 -13.26
N VAL A 180 -7.49 10.90 -13.48
CA VAL A 180 -6.38 9.93 -13.62
C VAL A 180 -6.18 9.17 -12.31
N ARG A 181 -6.24 9.88 -11.18
CA ARG A 181 -6.13 9.27 -9.85
C ARG A 181 -7.28 8.31 -9.56
N GLU A 182 -8.52 8.68 -9.88
CA GLU A 182 -9.68 7.81 -9.72
C GLU A 182 -9.57 6.54 -10.56
N LEU A 183 -9.14 6.66 -11.82
CA LEU A 183 -8.89 5.52 -12.68
C LEU A 183 -7.84 4.58 -12.07
N ILE A 184 -6.72 5.13 -11.58
CA ILE A 184 -5.67 4.33 -10.92
C ILE A 184 -6.25 3.61 -9.69
N MET A 185 -7.01 4.31 -8.85
CA MET A 185 -7.64 3.71 -7.66
C MET A 185 -8.57 2.54 -8.04
N GLN A 186 -9.38 2.69 -9.08
CA GLN A 186 -10.23 1.61 -9.58
C GLN A 186 -9.39 0.42 -10.05
N LEU A 187 -8.32 0.66 -10.81
CA LEU A 187 -7.43 -0.40 -11.25
C LEU A 187 -6.71 -1.10 -10.09
N THR A 188 -6.41 -0.39 -9.00
CA THR A 188 -5.87 -1.05 -7.79
C THR A 188 -6.87 -2.00 -7.13
N GLY A 189 -8.17 -1.83 -7.39
CA GLY A 189 -9.22 -2.74 -6.91
C GLY A 189 -9.05 -4.18 -7.40
N PHE A 190 -8.40 -4.39 -8.55
CA PHE A 190 -8.11 -5.73 -9.07
C PHE A 190 -7.25 -6.58 -8.12
N LYS A 191 -6.53 -5.96 -7.18
CA LYS A 191 -5.76 -6.68 -6.14
C LYS A 191 -6.62 -7.60 -5.29
N GLN A 192 -7.95 -7.41 -5.25
CA GLN A 192 -8.87 -8.25 -4.50
C GLN A 192 -9.06 -9.63 -5.12
N TYR A 193 -8.67 -9.83 -6.39
CA TYR A 193 -8.87 -11.07 -7.12
C TYR A 193 -7.52 -11.73 -7.45
N PRO A 194 -7.38 -13.04 -7.21
CA PRO A 194 -6.17 -13.78 -7.60
C PRO A 194 -5.76 -13.57 -9.06
N LEU A 195 -4.46 -13.38 -9.27
CA LEU A 195 -3.89 -13.11 -10.59
C LEU A 195 -4.23 -14.21 -11.64
N THR A 196 -4.39 -15.46 -11.21
CA THR A 196 -4.67 -16.61 -12.10
C THR A 196 -6.03 -16.53 -12.80
N ILE A 197 -6.95 -15.69 -12.34
CA ILE A 197 -8.27 -15.50 -12.99
C ILE A 197 -8.13 -14.70 -14.28
N PHE A 198 -7.10 -13.87 -14.39
CA PHE A 198 -6.90 -13.00 -15.53
C PHE A 198 -6.14 -13.70 -16.65
N PRO A 199 -6.39 -13.37 -17.93
CA PRO A 199 -5.56 -13.82 -19.03
C PRO A 199 -4.13 -13.25 -18.93
N GLN A 200 -3.15 -13.96 -19.49
CA GLN A 200 -1.72 -13.65 -19.34
C GLN A 200 -1.35 -12.18 -19.60
N LYS A 201 -1.96 -11.54 -20.61
CA LYS A 201 -1.73 -10.11 -20.92
C LYS A 201 -2.14 -9.18 -19.77
N ILE A 202 -3.28 -9.45 -19.14
CA ILE A 202 -3.77 -8.68 -18.00
C ILE A 202 -2.91 -8.97 -16.77
N GLN A 203 -2.44 -10.21 -16.60
CA GLN A 203 -1.52 -10.53 -15.51
C GLN A 203 -0.22 -9.71 -15.59
N LEU A 204 0.35 -9.55 -16.79
CA LEU A 204 1.54 -8.71 -17.00
C LEU A 204 1.26 -7.24 -16.65
N LEU A 205 0.09 -6.72 -17.02
CA LEU A 205 -0.32 -5.36 -16.70
C LEU A 205 -0.47 -5.16 -15.18
N LEU A 206 -1.15 -6.09 -14.49
CA LEU A 206 -1.34 -6.02 -13.04
C LEU A 206 -0.04 -6.24 -12.24
N THR A 207 0.95 -6.91 -12.83
CA THR A 207 2.26 -7.15 -12.20
C THR A 207 3.26 -6.03 -12.45
N TYR A 208 3.37 -5.50 -13.67
CA TYR A 208 4.45 -4.59 -14.04
C TYR A 208 4.02 -3.13 -14.30
N VAL A 209 2.74 -2.89 -14.58
CA VAL A 209 2.22 -1.53 -14.83
C VAL A 209 1.52 -0.97 -13.59
N ILE A 210 0.69 -1.79 -12.92
CA ILE A 210 -0.08 -1.40 -11.70
C ILE A 210 0.50 -1.99 -10.39
N PRO A 211 1.60 -2.75 -10.47
CA PRO A 211 2.13 -3.74 -9.51
C PRO A 211 1.27 -4.30 -8.37
N VAL A 212 -0.05 -4.42 -8.52
CA VAL A 212 -0.93 -4.96 -7.48
C VAL A 212 -0.64 -6.42 -7.13
N ALA A 213 -0.08 -7.19 -8.07
CA ALA A 213 0.26 -8.60 -7.84
C ALA A 213 1.32 -8.78 -6.74
N PHE A 214 2.23 -7.83 -6.55
CA PHE A 214 3.28 -7.92 -5.53
C PHE A 214 2.76 -7.61 -4.11
N VAL A 215 1.57 -7.01 -3.99
CA VAL A 215 0.95 -6.68 -2.69
C VAL A 215 -0.14 -7.71 -2.32
N SER A 216 -0.47 -8.62 -3.22
CA SER A 216 -1.58 -9.57 -3.06
C SER A 216 -1.16 -11.00 -3.44
N TYR A 217 -1.01 -11.27 -4.72
CA TYR A 217 -0.80 -12.60 -5.28
C TYR A 217 0.52 -13.26 -4.88
N TYR A 218 1.66 -12.67 -5.23
CA TYR A 218 2.95 -13.27 -4.96
C TYR A 218 3.21 -13.54 -3.47
N PRO A 219 3.00 -12.59 -2.54
CA PRO A 219 3.21 -12.88 -1.12
C PRO A 219 2.29 -13.99 -0.60
N THR A 220 1.07 -14.12 -1.13
CA THR A 220 0.15 -15.19 -0.73
C THR A 220 0.59 -16.56 -1.24
N VAL A 221 0.94 -16.66 -2.52
CA VAL A 221 1.36 -17.93 -3.14
C VAL A 221 2.65 -18.45 -2.52
N PHE A 222 3.59 -17.56 -2.18
CA PHE A 222 4.81 -17.95 -1.46
C PHE A 222 4.52 -18.37 -0.02
N LEU A 223 3.60 -17.70 0.68
CA LEU A 223 3.21 -18.10 2.03
C LEU A 223 2.56 -19.49 2.05
N LEU A 224 1.70 -19.76 1.06
CA LEU A 224 1.02 -21.05 0.88
C LEU A 224 1.92 -22.14 0.26
N GLU A 225 3.17 -21.82 -0.05
CA GLU A 225 4.13 -22.75 -0.68
C GLU A 225 3.63 -23.35 -2.02
N LYS A 226 2.70 -22.64 -2.69
CA LYS A 226 2.16 -23.02 -4.00
C LYS A 226 3.12 -22.76 -5.16
N GLN A 227 4.13 -21.93 -4.93
CA GLN A 227 5.17 -21.61 -5.89
C GLN A 227 6.50 -21.45 -5.15
N GLU A 228 7.56 -22.04 -5.69
CA GLU A 228 8.89 -21.86 -5.15
C GLU A 228 9.45 -20.49 -5.51
N MET A 229 10.07 -19.83 -4.53
CA MET A 229 10.78 -18.58 -4.76
C MET A 229 12.10 -18.88 -5.47
N THR A 230 12.26 -18.36 -6.68
CA THR A 230 13.53 -18.46 -7.41
C THR A 230 14.40 -17.23 -7.16
N LEU A 231 15.72 -17.40 -7.15
CA LEU A 231 16.65 -16.27 -7.09
C LEU A 231 16.42 -15.29 -8.24
N VAL A 232 16.10 -15.80 -9.43
CA VAL A 232 15.76 -15.00 -10.61
C VAL A 232 14.57 -14.07 -10.35
N PHE A 233 13.53 -14.54 -9.67
CA PHE A 233 12.39 -13.72 -9.30
C PHE A 233 12.79 -12.58 -8.35
N VAL A 234 13.59 -12.87 -7.32
CA VAL A 234 14.08 -11.86 -6.37
C VAL A 234 14.93 -10.81 -7.07
N PHE A 235 15.85 -11.21 -7.94
CA PHE A 235 16.67 -10.28 -8.71
C PHE A 235 15.82 -9.38 -9.61
N LYS A 236 14.84 -9.94 -10.33
CA LYS A 236 13.91 -9.15 -11.15
C LYS A 236 13.10 -8.16 -10.31
N LEU A 237 12.61 -8.59 -9.15
CA LEU A 237 11.85 -7.75 -8.23
C LEU A 237 12.69 -6.58 -7.68
N LEU A 238 13.94 -6.84 -7.29
CA LEU A 238 14.87 -5.82 -6.80
C LEU A 238 15.28 -4.84 -7.91
N ILE A 239 15.57 -5.32 -9.12
CA ILE A 239 15.86 -4.46 -10.27
C ILE A 239 14.66 -3.55 -10.56
N TYR A 240 13.45 -4.11 -10.53
CA TYR A 240 12.23 -3.34 -10.75
C TYR A 240 12.03 -2.26 -9.68
N LEU A 241 12.25 -2.58 -8.40
CA LEU A 241 12.25 -1.60 -7.31
C LEU A 241 13.25 -0.46 -7.56
N VAL A 242 14.48 -0.79 -7.95
CA VAL A 242 15.54 0.22 -8.20
C VAL A 242 15.16 1.13 -9.37
N ILE A 243 14.61 0.58 -10.45
CA ILE A 243 14.16 1.36 -11.62
C ILE A 243 13.04 2.31 -11.20
N VAL A 244 11.99 1.79 -10.55
CA VAL A 244 10.83 2.58 -10.11
C VAL A 244 11.26 3.68 -9.14
N PHE A 245 12.11 3.36 -8.16
CA PHE A 245 12.63 4.34 -7.22
C PHE A 245 13.47 5.43 -7.91
N SER A 246 14.30 5.06 -8.88
CA SER A 246 15.11 6.01 -9.64
C SER A 246 14.25 6.98 -10.46
N VAL A 247 13.19 6.47 -11.09
CA VAL A 247 12.21 7.29 -11.81
C VAL A 247 11.46 8.19 -10.83
N PHE A 248 10.98 7.66 -9.71
CA PHE A 248 10.28 8.42 -8.66
C PHE A 248 11.11 9.61 -8.17
N VAL A 249 12.39 9.39 -7.82
CA VAL A 249 13.28 10.46 -7.38
C VAL A 249 13.54 11.49 -8.49
N SER A 250 13.69 11.03 -9.73
CA SER A 250 13.95 11.91 -10.87
C SER A 250 12.75 12.81 -11.15
N VAL A 251 11.54 12.23 -11.26
CA VAL A 251 10.30 12.96 -11.49
C VAL A 251 10.06 13.98 -10.38
N TRP A 252 10.28 13.62 -9.11
CA TRP A 252 10.19 14.57 -8.00
C TRP A 252 11.14 15.76 -8.15
N ARG A 253 12.42 15.49 -8.47
CA ARG A 253 13.45 16.53 -8.61
C ARG A 253 13.14 17.48 -9.77
N TYR A 254 12.64 16.96 -10.89
CA TYR A 254 12.23 17.80 -12.02
C TYR A 254 10.95 18.57 -11.71
N GLY A 255 9.99 17.94 -11.02
CA GLY A 255 8.72 18.56 -10.62
C GLY A 255 8.91 19.76 -9.71
N ILE A 256 9.74 19.61 -8.66
CA ILE A 256 10.08 20.73 -7.75
C ILE A 256 10.69 21.93 -8.50
N LYS A 257 11.53 21.70 -9.52
CA LYS A 257 12.17 22.80 -10.26
C LYS A 257 11.18 23.59 -11.12
N ARG A 258 10.06 22.98 -11.48
CA ARG A 258 8.98 23.59 -12.26
C ARG A 258 7.89 24.20 -11.37
N TYR A 259 7.94 23.93 -10.06
CA TYR A 259 6.97 24.47 -9.13
C TYR A 259 7.05 26.00 -9.12
N GLU A 260 5.95 26.63 -9.49
CA GLU A 260 5.72 28.06 -9.39
C GLU A 260 4.64 28.27 -8.34
N SER A 261 4.88 29.18 -7.38
CA SER A 261 3.89 29.44 -6.35
C SER A 261 2.71 30.20 -6.95
N ASN A 262 1.53 29.61 -6.82
CA ASN A 262 0.26 30.29 -7.09
C ASN A 262 -0.24 31.11 -5.88
N GLY A 263 0.49 31.08 -4.75
CA GLY A 263 0.25 31.94 -3.60
C GLY A 263 1.05 33.22 -3.76
N GLY A 264 0.36 34.33 -4.01
CA GLY A 264 0.97 35.67 -4.03
C GLY A 264 1.61 36.06 -2.71
#